data_AF-A0A7S4CAN4-F1
#
_entry.id   AF-A0A7S4CAN4-F1
#
_cell.length_a   1.000
_cell.length_b   1.000
_cell.length_c   1.000
_cell.angle_alpha   90.00
_cell.angle_beta   90.00
_cell.angle_gamma   90.00
#
_symmetry.space_group_name_H-M   'P 1'
#
loop_
_entity.id
_entity.type
_entity.pdbx_description
1 polymer ?
#
loop_
_entity_poly.entity_id
_entity_poly.type
_entity_poly.pdbx_seq_one_letter_code
_entity_poly.pdbx_strand_id
1 'polypeptide(L)'
;VGGSLAEVCYACKREGVVNLAMVDIPHFKETVILSFVCEHCGFRSNEVKSGGAVPDTGTEIRLDVREAVDLSRDVLKSDTCTVQIPELDFEMTEGSLGSMFTTVEGLLQQIGQQLRDTSIATFANGDSSAPHRQAQFDGFLEDLEQMRRLEKPF
;
A
#
# COMPACT_ATOMS: atom_id res chain seq x y z
N VAL A 1 -22.05 -0.08 -11.41
CA VAL A 1 -22.35 1.15 -12.18
C VAL A 1 -21.17 2.08 -12.01
N GLY A 2 -20.53 2.49 -13.11
CA GLY A 2 -19.38 3.38 -13.06
C GLY A 2 -19.61 4.59 -13.95
N GLY A 3 -19.12 5.75 -13.53
CA GLY A 3 -19.24 7.02 -14.26
C GLY A 3 -17.91 7.74 -14.27
N SER A 4 -17.76 8.75 -15.13
CA SER A 4 -16.56 9.60 -15.16
C SER A 4 -16.95 11.04 -14.87
N LEU A 5 -16.14 11.73 -14.07
CA LEU A 5 -16.30 13.13 -13.71
C LEU A 5 -15.05 13.92 -14.10
N ALA A 6 -15.25 15.18 -14.48
CA ALA A 6 -14.15 16.12 -14.71
C ALA A 6 -13.66 16.68 -13.37
N GLU A 7 -12.34 16.64 -13.12
CA GLU A 7 -11.72 17.18 -11.91
C GLU A 7 -10.42 17.94 -12.25
N VAL A 8 -10.09 18.99 -11.51
CA VAL A 8 -8.87 19.77 -11.72
C VAL A 8 -7.66 18.98 -11.23
N CYS A 9 -6.69 18.74 -12.12
CA CYS A 9 -5.44 18.06 -11.79
C CYS A 9 -4.64 18.84 -10.74
N TYR A 10 -4.32 18.17 -9.63
CA TYR A 10 -3.50 18.75 -8.55
C TYR A 10 -2.11 19.17 -9.01
N ALA A 11 -1.50 18.43 -9.96
CA ALA A 11 -0.14 18.65 -10.43
C ALA A 11 -0.03 19.81 -11.44
N CYS A 12 -0.91 19.88 -12.45
CA CYS A 12 -0.78 20.88 -13.52
C CYS A 12 -1.95 21.87 -13.61
N LYS A 13 -2.93 21.78 -12.71
CA LYS A 13 -4.11 22.65 -12.62
C LYS A 13 -5.00 22.69 -13.88
N ARG A 14 -4.84 21.73 -14.79
CA ARG A 14 -5.73 21.52 -15.95
C ARG A 14 -6.74 20.43 -15.63
N GLU A 15 -7.83 20.40 -16.38
CA GLU A 15 -8.86 19.38 -16.24
C GLU A 15 -8.30 17.98 -16.54
N GLY A 16 -8.61 17.03 -15.68
CA GLY A 16 -8.41 15.60 -15.89
C GLY A 16 -9.72 14.85 -15.62
N VAL A 17 -9.67 13.53 -15.71
CA VAL A 17 -10.85 12.68 -15.57
C VAL A 17 -10.69 11.78 -14.36
N VAL A 18 -11.69 11.78 -13.47
CA VAL A 18 -11.87 10.75 -12.44
C VAL A 18 -12.87 9.73 -12.90
N ASN A 19 -12.42 8.48 -12.98
CA ASN A 19 -13.27 7.32 -13.23
C ASN A 19 -13.73 6.74 -11.90
N LEU A 20 -15.03 6.55 -11.74
CA LEU A 20 -15.64 5.91 -10.58
C LEU A 20 -16.08 4.51 -10.96
N ALA A 21 -15.62 3.51 -10.22
CA ALA A 21 -16.09 2.15 -10.31
C ALA A 21 -16.65 1.73 -8.95
N MET A 22 -17.97 1.50 -8.89
CA MET A 22 -18.56 0.79 -7.76
C MET A 22 -18.36 -0.71 -7.98
N VAL A 23 -17.65 -1.33 -7.04
CA VAL A 23 -17.24 -2.73 -7.09
C VAL A 23 -17.69 -3.41 -5.81
N ASP A 24 -18.35 -4.55 -5.96
CA ASP A 24 -18.65 -5.44 -4.84
C ASP A 24 -17.47 -6.41 -4.70
N ILE A 25 -16.60 -6.11 -3.74
CA ILE A 25 -15.40 -6.90 -3.48
C ILE A 25 -15.73 -7.83 -2.33
N PRO A 26 -15.53 -9.15 -2.48
CA PRO A 26 -15.75 -10.10 -1.40
C PRO A 26 -15.10 -9.61 -0.10
N HIS A 27 -15.84 -9.66 1.00
CA HIS A 27 -15.44 -9.19 2.34
C HIS A 27 -15.33 -7.67 2.53
N PHE A 28 -15.40 -6.85 1.47
CA PHE A 28 -15.24 -5.39 1.54
C PHE A 28 -16.53 -4.58 1.32
N LYS A 29 -17.68 -5.26 1.13
CA LYS A 29 -18.97 -4.64 0.77
C LYS A 29 -18.80 -3.71 -0.45
N GLU A 30 -19.78 -2.83 -0.66
CA GLU A 30 -19.77 -1.85 -1.74
C GLU A 30 -18.56 -0.91 -1.59
N THR A 31 -17.60 -1.06 -2.48
CA THR A 31 -16.34 -0.29 -2.52
C THR A 31 -16.35 0.61 -3.74
N VAL A 32 -15.92 1.86 -3.57
CA VAL A 32 -15.78 2.82 -4.66
C VAL A 32 -14.29 2.99 -4.96
N ILE A 33 -13.89 2.58 -6.17
CA ILE A 33 -12.57 2.85 -6.71
C ILE A 33 -12.63 4.12 -7.56
N LEU A 34 -11.80 5.09 -7.22
CA LEU A 34 -11.62 6.36 -7.90
C LEU A 34 -10.28 6.33 -8.63
N SER A 35 -10.28 6.47 -9.95
CA SER A 35 -9.04 6.51 -10.74
C SER A 35 -8.96 7.82 -11.52
N PHE A 36 -8.10 8.72 -11.05
CA PHE A 36 -7.80 9.99 -11.71
C PHE A 36 -6.73 9.79 -12.78
N VAL A 37 -6.95 10.34 -13.98
CA VAL A 37 -5.97 10.40 -15.06
C VAL A 37 -5.97 11.80 -15.68
N CYS A 38 -4.79 12.43 -15.76
CA CYS A 38 -4.60 13.67 -16.50
C CYS A 38 -3.85 13.42 -17.81
N GLU A 39 -4.52 13.61 -18.94
CA GLU A 39 -3.90 13.45 -20.27
C GLU A 39 -2.87 14.54 -20.59
N HIS A 40 -2.90 15.67 -19.88
CA HIS A 40 -2.00 16.78 -20.16
C HIS A 40 -0.61 16.68 -19.52
N CYS A 41 -0.49 16.02 -18.36
CA CYS A 41 0.80 15.89 -17.66
C CYS A 41 1.13 14.44 -17.27
N GLY A 42 0.21 13.49 -17.50
CA GLY A 42 0.41 12.09 -17.18
C GLY A 42 0.23 11.73 -15.70
N PHE A 43 -0.15 12.68 -14.83
CA PHE A 43 -0.43 12.38 -13.43
C PHE A 43 -1.61 11.42 -13.30
N ARG A 44 -1.46 10.42 -12.42
CA ARG A 44 -2.46 9.40 -12.12
C ARG A 44 -2.54 9.17 -10.62
N SER A 45 -3.73 8.90 -10.11
CA SER A 45 -3.93 8.46 -8.73
C SER A 45 -5.10 7.49 -8.63
N ASN A 46 -4.98 6.49 -7.77
CA ASN A 46 -6.06 5.57 -7.44
C ASN A 46 -6.40 5.72 -5.96
N GLU A 47 -7.66 5.94 -5.65
CA GLU A 47 -8.18 6.06 -4.29
C GLU A 47 -9.30 5.04 -4.10
N VAL A 48 -9.31 4.38 -2.95
CA VAL A 48 -10.33 3.40 -2.58
C VAL A 48 -11.10 3.92 -1.39
N LYS A 49 -12.43 3.98 -1.51
CA LYS A 49 -13.35 4.36 -0.43
C LYS A 49 -14.32 3.23 -0.14
N SER A 50 -14.52 2.94 1.14
CA SER A 50 -15.62 2.10 1.59
C SER A 50 -16.93 2.87 1.40
N GLY A 51 -17.82 2.38 0.53
CA GLY A 51 -19.12 3.00 0.26
C GLY A 51 -20.24 2.53 1.20
N GLY A 52 -20.04 1.38 1.87
CA GLY A 52 -21.02 0.77 2.77
C GLY A 52 -20.82 1.08 4.26
N ALA A 53 -21.79 0.64 5.07
CA ALA A 53 -21.68 0.68 6.53
C ALA A 53 -20.54 -0.21 7.04
N VAL A 54 -19.84 0.27 8.07
CA VAL A 54 -18.81 -0.49 8.79
C VAL A 54 -19.37 -1.89 9.15
N PRO A 55 -18.66 -2.98 8.83
CA PRO A 55 -19.09 -4.33 9.20
C PRO A 55 -19.24 -4.50 10.72
N ASP A 56 -20.14 -5.39 11.13
CA ASP A 56 -20.37 -5.68 12.57
C ASP A 56 -19.15 -6.34 13.22
N THR A 57 -18.30 -7.00 12.43
CA THR A 57 -17.10 -7.70 12.87
C THR A 57 -15.90 -7.33 12.02
N GLY A 58 -14.72 -7.29 12.64
CA GLY A 58 -13.45 -7.23 11.90
C GLY A 58 -13.23 -8.47 11.03
N THR A 59 -12.36 -8.34 10.03
CA THR A 59 -11.92 -9.45 9.19
C THR A 59 -10.41 -9.61 9.31
N GLU A 60 -9.95 -10.83 9.51
CA GLU A 60 -8.53 -11.18 9.50
C GLU A 60 -8.26 -12.09 8.30
N ILE A 61 -7.23 -11.74 7.51
CA ILE A 61 -6.80 -12.51 6.35
C ILE A 61 -5.35 -12.92 6.58
N ARG A 62 -5.06 -14.21 6.50
CA ARG A 62 -3.70 -14.76 6.57
C ARG A 62 -3.36 -15.41 5.23
N LEU A 63 -2.20 -15.06 4.70
CA LEU A 63 -1.67 -15.61 3.44
C LEU A 63 -0.28 -16.13 3.72
N ASP A 64 -0.03 -17.37 3.31
CA ASP A 64 1.30 -18.00 3.30
C ASP A 64 1.80 -17.93 1.85
N VAL A 65 2.83 -17.13 1.63
CA VAL A 65 3.37 -16.75 0.31
C VAL A 65 4.49 -17.72 -0.05
N ARG A 66 4.20 -18.62 -1.01
CA ARG A 66 5.13 -19.71 -1.39
C ARG A 66 5.48 -19.71 -2.86
N GLU A 67 4.61 -19.17 -3.70
CA GLU A 67 4.74 -19.20 -5.15
C GLU A 67 4.62 -17.78 -5.73
N ALA A 68 5.17 -17.56 -6.93
CA ALA A 68 5.13 -16.25 -7.58
C ALA A 68 3.70 -15.75 -7.86
N VAL A 69 2.74 -16.68 -7.96
CA VAL A 69 1.31 -16.35 -8.11
C VAL A 69 0.75 -15.68 -6.84
N ASP A 70 1.30 -15.99 -5.66
CA ASP A 70 0.87 -15.40 -4.39
C ASP A 70 1.26 -13.92 -4.32
N LEU A 71 2.45 -13.57 -4.81
CA LEU A 71 2.91 -12.19 -4.96
C LEU A 71 2.03 -11.36 -5.91
N SER A 72 1.41 -12.02 -6.88
CA SER A 72 0.55 -11.39 -7.90
C SER A 72 -0.91 -11.24 -7.45
N ARG A 73 -1.28 -11.71 -6.25
CA ARG A 73 -2.66 -11.57 -5.76
C ARG A 73 -2.99 -10.12 -5.47
N ASP A 74 -4.17 -9.71 -5.90
CA ASP A 74 -4.70 -8.38 -5.59
C ASP A 74 -4.96 -8.24 -4.09
N VAL A 75 -4.54 -7.11 -3.54
CA VAL A 75 -4.68 -6.71 -2.14
C VAL A 75 -5.41 -5.38 -2.09
N LEU A 76 -6.54 -5.39 -1.37
CA LEU A 76 -7.24 -4.18 -0.98
C LEU A 76 -7.01 -3.90 0.50
N LYS A 77 -6.22 -2.88 0.80
CA LYS A 77 -5.92 -2.43 2.17
C LYS A 77 -6.84 -1.26 2.51
N SER A 78 -7.56 -1.36 3.64
CA SER A 78 -8.28 -0.21 4.21
C SER A 78 -7.34 0.68 5.04
N ASP A 79 -7.76 1.92 5.30
CA ASP A 79 -6.99 2.81 6.17
C ASP A 79 -6.88 2.29 7.62
N THR A 80 -7.93 1.59 8.09
CA THR A 80 -8.01 0.98 9.43
C THR A 80 -7.37 -0.42 9.53
N CYS A 81 -6.68 -0.88 8.49
CA CYS A 81 -6.09 -2.22 8.45
C CYS A 81 -4.64 -2.21 8.98
N THR A 82 -4.36 -3.13 9.91
CA THR A 82 -3.01 -3.49 10.33
C THR A 82 -2.46 -4.59 9.42
N VAL A 83 -1.19 -4.48 9.03
CA VAL A 83 -0.47 -5.50 8.26
C VAL A 83 0.67 -6.04 9.11
N GLN A 84 0.78 -7.38 9.21
CA GLN A 84 1.84 -8.05 9.95
C GLN A 84 2.60 -9.02 9.04
N ILE A 85 3.93 -9.04 9.18
CA ILE A 85 4.82 -10.05 8.57
C ILE A 85 5.64 -10.66 9.72
N PRO A 86 5.14 -11.76 10.34
CA PRO A 86 5.74 -12.35 11.53
C PRO A 86 7.22 -12.74 11.37
N GLU A 87 7.59 -13.21 10.18
CA GLU A 87 8.95 -13.65 9.81
C GLU A 87 9.97 -12.51 9.86
N LEU A 88 9.51 -11.26 9.69
CA LEU A 88 10.33 -10.05 9.80
C LEU A 88 10.14 -9.31 11.13
N ASP A 89 9.32 -9.83 12.05
CA ASP A 89 8.86 -9.10 13.24
C ASP A 89 8.32 -7.69 12.87
N PHE A 90 7.61 -7.62 11.74
CA PHE A 90 7.11 -6.37 11.18
C PHE A 90 5.62 -6.22 11.44
N GLU A 91 5.24 -5.05 11.96
CA GLU A 91 3.86 -4.63 12.11
C GLU A 91 3.69 -3.19 11.59
N MET A 92 2.72 -3.00 10.71
CA MET A 92 2.26 -1.71 10.23
C MET A 92 0.86 -1.44 10.77
N THR A 93 0.70 -0.38 11.56
CA THR A 93 -0.57 -0.01 12.18
C THR A 93 -1.48 0.78 11.23
N GLU A 94 -2.75 0.90 11.59
CA GLU A 94 -3.74 1.75 10.91
C GLU A 94 -3.23 3.19 10.62
N GLY A 95 -3.75 3.80 9.56
CA GLY A 95 -3.32 5.11 9.04
C GLY A 95 -2.04 5.08 8.20
N SER A 96 -1.23 4.03 8.32
CA SER A 96 0.01 3.87 7.55
C SER A 96 -0.30 3.46 6.11
N LEU A 97 0.34 4.12 5.12
CA LEU A 97 0.11 3.95 3.67
C LEU A 97 -1.33 4.24 3.15
N GLY A 98 -2.26 4.61 4.03
CA GLY A 98 -3.66 4.91 3.67
C GLY A 98 -4.44 3.71 3.12
N SER A 99 -5.57 3.96 2.44
CA SER A 99 -6.30 2.95 1.68
C SER A 99 -5.72 2.78 0.28
N MET A 100 -5.59 1.54 -0.17
CA MET A 100 -4.99 1.26 -1.47
C MET A 100 -5.44 -0.08 -2.05
N PHE A 101 -5.42 -0.14 -3.39
CA PHE A 101 -5.56 -1.35 -4.17
C PHE A 101 -4.24 -1.61 -4.89
N THR A 102 -3.60 -2.73 -4.60
CA THR A 102 -2.27 -3.10 -5.06
C THR A 102 -2.18 -4.62 -5.18
N THR A 103 -0.99 -5.19 -5.40
CA THR A 103 -0.74 -6.63 -5.24
C THR A 103 0.06 -6.89 -3.97
N VAL A 104 0.23 -8.16 -3.57
CA VAL A 104 1.12 -8.52 -2.44
C VAL A 104 2.54 -8.00 -2.69
N GLU A 105 3.08 -8.18 -3.89
CA GLU A 105 4.39 -7.61 -4.27
C GLU A 105 4.41 -6.08 -4.16
N GLY A 106 3.37 -5.43 -4.70
CA GLY A 106 3.26 -3.98 -4.70
C GLY A 106 3.16 -3.41 -3.28
N LEU A 107 2.48 -4.12 -2.37
CA LEU A 107 2.41 -3.75 -0.95
C LEU A 107 3.79 -3.83 -0.30
N LEU A 108 4.55 -4.91 -0.50
CA LEU A 108 5.92 -5.02 0.02
C LEU A 108 6.83 -3.91 -0.53
N GLN A 109 6.71 -3.61 -1.82
CA GLN A 109 7.46 -2.53 -2.46
C GLN A 109 7.13 -1.17 -1.82
N GLN A 110 5.86 -0.88 -1.57
CA GLN A 110 5.41 0.35 -0.95
C GLN A 110 5.83 0.46 0.51
N ILE A 111 5.79 -0.63 1.28
CA ILE A 111 6.34 -0.69 2.64
C ILE A 111 7.83 -0.35 2.61
N GLY A 112 8.60 -1.01 1.76
CA GLY A 112 10.05 -0.76 1.65
C GLY A 112 10.36 0.67 1.21
N GLN A 113 9.56 1.24 0.30
CA GLN A 113 9.73 2.62 -0.14
C GLN A 113 9.40 3.63 0.96
N GLN A 114 8.25 3.46 1.62
CA GLN A 114 7.84 4.31 2.74
C GLN A 114 8.85 4.23 3.88
N LEU A 115 9.35 3.02 4.18
CA LEU A 115 10.42 2.85 5.14
C LEU A 115 11.65 3.60 4.68
N ARG A 116 12.17 3.45 3.45
CA ARG A 116 13.32 4.26 2.98
C ARG A 116 13.11 5.76 3.10
N ASP A 117 11.91 6.24 2.75
CA ASP A 117 11.56 7.67 2.78
C ASP A 117 11.38 8.19 4.21
N THR A 118 10.95 7.33 5.14
CA THR A 118 10.73 7.65 6.57
C THR A 118 11.97 7.37 7.42
N SER A 119 12.77 6.38 7.03
CA SER A 119 13.88 5.82 7.78
C SER A 119 15.10 6.69 7.63
N ILE A 120 15.67 7.04 8.78
CA ILE A 120 17.11 7.16 9.02
C ILE A 120 17.86 8.28 8.26
N ALA A 121 17.51 8.71 7.05
CA ALA A 121 18.09 9.91 6.46
C ALA A 121 17.66 11.19 7.20
N THR A 122 16.49 11.20 7.86
CA THR A 122 16.02 12.37 8.62
C THR A 122 16.16 12.19 10.14
N PHE A 123 15.93 10.98 10.67
CA PHE A 123 16.01 10.71 12.12
C PHE A 123 17.36 10.13 12.59
N ALA A 124 18.20 9.60 11.69
CA ALA A 124 19.57 9.17 12.03
C ALA A 124 20.64 10.21 11.64
N ASN A 125 20.25 11.33 11.04
CA ASN A 125 21.11 12.53 10.93
C ASN A 125 21.24 13.32 12.25
N GLY A 126 20.78 12.76 13.37
CA GLY A 126 21.32 13.11 14.68
C GLY A 126 22.67 12.41 14.83
N ASP A 127 23.71 13.17 15.14
CA ASP A 127 25.10 12.74 15.41
C ASP A 127 25.27 11.57 16.42
N SER A 128 24.19 11.16 17.07
CA SER A 128 24.13 10.14 18.11
C SER A 128 23.54 8.80 17.64
N SER A 129 23.24 8.63 16.35
CA SER A 129 22.74 7.35 15.83
C SER A 129 23.88 6.33 15.70
N ALA A 130 23.79 5.25 16.48
CA ALA A 130 24.83 4.22 16.52
C ALA A 130 24.87 3.46 15.17
N PRO A 131 26.05 3.23 14.57
CA PRO A 131 26.22 2.51 13.29
C PRO A 131 25.50 1.16 13.24
N HIS A 132 25.36 0.51 14.40
CA HIS A 132 24.61 -0.72 14.59
C HIS A 132 23.13 -0.64 14.17
N ARG A 133 22.43 0.47 14.46
CA ARG A 133 21.00 0.60 14.10
C ARG A 133 20.81 0.75 12.59
N GLN A 134 21.74 1.42 11.93
CA GLN A 134 21.69 1.58 10.48
C GLN A 134 21.91 0.24 9.78
N ALA A 135 22.91 -0.53 10.23
CA ALA A 135 23.15 -1.88 9.71
C ALA A 135 21.96 -2.84 9.94
N GLN A 136 21.30 -2.76 11.10
CA GLN A 136 20.10 -3.56 11.37
C GLN A 136 18.94 -3.18 10.43
N PHE A 137 18.75 -1.89 10.20
CA PHE A 137 17.71 -1.40 9.32
C PHE A 137 17.97 -1.75 7.85
N ASP A 138 19.21 -1.63 7.39
CA ASP A 138 19.61 -2.04 6.04
C ASP A 138 19.39 -3.55 5.85
N GLY A 139 19.73 -4.37 6.86
CA GLY A 139 19.45 -5.81 6.86
C GLY A 139 17.95 -6.12 6.78
N PHE A 140 17.12 -5.39 7.52
CA PHE A 140 15.66 -5.51 7.41
C PHE A 140 15.15 -5.21 6.00
N LEU A 141 15.63 -4.13 5.37
CA LEU A 141 15.24 -3.78 4.00
C LEU A 141 15.70 -4.84 2.98
N GLU A 142 16.85 -5.46 3.22
CA GLU A 142 17.36 -6.55 2.39
C GLU A 142 16.48 -7.81 2.52
N ASP A 143 16.10 -8.18 3.76
CA ASP A 143 15.19 -9.31 3.99
C ASP A 143 13.81 -9.07 3.35
N LEU A 144 13.28 -7.85 3.45
CA LEU A 144 12.02 -7.46 2.78
C LEU A 144 12.13 -7.58 1.24
N GLU A 145 13.26 -7.21 0.66
CA GLU A 145 13.51 -7.34 -0.78
C GLU A 145 13.69 -8.81 -1.21
N GLN A 146 14.29 -9.66 -0.37
CA GLN A 146 14.37 -11.11 -0.60
C GLN A 146 12.99 -11.75 -0.60
N MET A 147 12.10 -11.35 0.32
CA MET A 147 10.70 -11.79 0.35
C MET A 147 9.93 -11.34 -0.90
N ARG A 148 10.14 -10.09 -1.35
CA ARG A 148 9.54 -9.58 -2.59
C ARG A 148 9.97 -10.37 -3.83
N ARG A 149 11.18 -10.94 -3.82
CA ARG A 149 11.72 -11.81 -4.88
C ARG A 149 11.37 -13.29 -4.69
N LEU A 150 10.66 -13.63 -3.62
CA LEU A 150 10.32 -15.00 -3.25
C LEU A 150 11.55 -15.89 -3.00
N GLU A 151 12.66 -15.32 -2.54
CA GLU A 151 13.86 -16.08 -2.14
C GLU A 151 13.65 -16.79 -0.79
N LYS A 152 12.71 -16.28 0.02
CA LYS A 152 12.24 -16.87 1.28
C LYS A 152 10.70 -16.83 1.30
N PRO A 153 10.01 -17.94 1.64
CA PRO A 153 8.58 -17.91 1.91
C PRO A 153 8.30 -17.17 3.23
N PHE A 154 7.13 -16.57 3.34
CA PHE A 154 6.66 -15.79 4.50
C PHE A 154 5.14 -15.76 4.55
#